data_AF-A0AAU8D7Y8-F1
#
_entry.id   AF-A0AAU8D7Y8-F1
#
_cell.length_a   1.000
_cell.length_b   1.000
_cell.length_c   1.000
_cell.angle_alpha   90.00
_cell.angle_beta   90.00
_cell.angle_gamma   90.00
#
_symmetry.space_group_name_H-M   'P 1'
#
loop_
_entity.id
_entity.type
_entity.pdbx_description
1 polymer ?
#
loop_
_entity_poly.entity_id
_entity_poly.type
_entity_poly.pdbx_seq_one_letter_code
_entity_poly.pdbx_strand_id
1 'polypeptide(L)'
;MRSYIDVERAHAVAKFQRRSGWQSIDRPICVHRARFGARLQRVGRGDIALDLLSPEERIRIIVCDGNGTPAEPAVLWLSEIGLPVQPNTWEVIFARASSRCRSFGYYVSISPHQLRHIFALHMLAMLIQHRLRDAALPAGSMEGYQQILGDPLQQVQRLLGHASLTTTYVYLARPSAR
;
A
#
# COMPACT_ATOMS: atom_id res chain seq x y z
N MET A 1 5.85 2.23 -12.42
CA MET A 1 4.43 2.32 -12.02
C MET A 1 3.54 2.85 -13.14
N ARG A 2 3.86 3.98 -13.79
CA ARG A 2 3.08 4.48 -14.96
C ARG A 2 2.95 3.44 -16.08
N SER A 3 4.06 2.82 -16.50
CA SER A 3 4.03 1.75 -17.52
C SER A 3 3.09 0.59 -17.17
N TYR A 4 3.01 0.18 -15.89
CA TYR A 4 2.04 -0.83 -15.47
C TYR A 4 0.61 -0.32 -15.64
N ILE A 5 0.31 0.90 -15.16
CA ILE A 5 -1.04 1.48 -15.22
C ILE A 5 -1.51 1.63 -16.67
N ASP A 6 -0.66 2.17 -17.53
CA ASP A 6 -1.02 2.57 -18.88
C ASP A 6 -1.13 1.37 -19.84
N VAL A 7 -0.35 0.31 -19.60
CA VAL A 7 -0.26 -0.84 -20.52
C VAL A 7 -0.79 -2.12 -19.88
N GLU A 8 -0.08 -2.65 -18.88
CA GLU A 8 -0.36 -3.97 -18.33
C GLU A 8 -1.72 -4.04 -17.63
N ARG A 9 -2.04 -3.03 -16.82
CA ARG A 9 -3.32 -2.92 -16.14
C ARG A 9 -4.45 -2.69 -17.12
N ALA A 10 -4.26 -1.84 -18.13
CA ALA A 10 -5.26 -1.62 -19.18
C ALA A 10 -5.62 -2.95 -19.89
N HIS A 11 -4.61 -3.77 -20.22
CA HIS A 11 -4.84 -5.12 -20.77
C HIS A 11 -5.55 -6.05 -19.79
N ALA A 12 -5.21 -6.02 -18.51
CA ALA A 12 -5.86 -6.81 -17.48
C ALA A 12 -7.35 -6.40 -17.32
N VAL A 13 -7.66 -5.11 -17.34
CA VAL A 13 -9.03 -4.58 -17.31
C VAL A 13 -9.82 -5.02 -18.54
N ALA A 14 -9.23 -4.96 -19.74
CA ALA A 14 -9.90 -5.43 -20.96
C ALA A 14 -10.22 -6.93 -20.90
N LYS A 15 -9.39 -7.75 -20.25
CA LYS A 15 -9.70 -9.17 -19.99
C LYS A 15 -10.80 -9.34 -18.95
N PHE A 16 -10.77 -8.56 -17.88
CA PHE A 16 -11.81 -8.53 -16.85
C PHE A 16 -13.19 -8.24 -17.48
N GLN A 17 -13.27 -7.21 -18.32
CA GLN A 17 -14.50 -6.81 -19.01
C GLN A 17 -15.04 -7.89 -19.94
N ARG A 18 -14.18 -8.44 -20.82
CA ARG A 18 -14.57 -9.49 -21.79
C ARG A 18 -15.13 -10.74 -21.14
N ARG A 19 -14.75 -11.02 -19.89
CA ARG A 19 -15.15 -12.22 -19.14
C ARG A 19 -16.24 -11.94 -18.12
N SER A 20 -16.77 -10.72 -18.08
CA SER A 20 -17.68 -10.27 -17.01
C SER A 20 -17.13 -10.59 -15.62
N GLY A 21 -15.84 -10.28 -15.39
CA GLY A 21 -15.07 -10.73 -14.23
C GLY A 21 -15.68 -10.35 -12.88
N TRP A 22 -16.55 -9.34 -12.83
CA TRP A 22 -17.32 -8.99 -11.63
C TRP A 22 -18.23 -10.12 -11.14
N GLN A 23 -18.68 -11.03 -12.02
CA GLN A 23 -19.48 -12.20 -11.65
C GLN A 23 -18.68 -13.22 -10.82
N SER A 24 -17.35 -13.20 -10.92
CA SER A 24 -16.47 -14.07 -10.13
C SER A 24 -16.11 -13.51 -8.76
N ILE A 25 -16.50 -12.26 -8.48
CA ILE A 25 -16.24 -11.60 -7.21
C ILE A 25 -17.45 -11.79 -6.33
N ASP A 26 -17.25 -12.46 -5.19
CA ASP A 26 -18.31 -12.60 -4.20
C ASP A 26 -18.71 -11.23 -3.66
N ARG A 27 -20.02 -10.93 -3.64
CA ARG A 27 -20.60 -9.68 -3.12
C ARG A 27 -19.84 -8.41 -3.57
N PRO A 28 -19.82 -8.07 -4.88
CA PRO A 28 -19.07 -6.92 -5.37
C PRO A 28 -19.64 -5.60 -4.80
N ILE A 29 -18.76 -4.64 -4.51
CA ILE A 29 -19.14 -3.30 -4.07
C ILE A 29 -19.05 -2.36 -5.28
N CYS A 30 -20.17 -2.19 -5.96
CA CYS A 30 -20.26 -1.31 -7.13
C CYS A 30 -20.28 0.16 -6.71
N VAL A 31 -19.37 0.96 -7.26
CA VAL A 31 -19.24 2.39 -6.99
C VAL A 31 -19.14 3.17 -8.30
N HIS A 32 -19.69 4.37 -8.36
CA HIS A 32 -19.42 5.26 -9.47
C HIS A 32 -17.97 5.76 -9.43
N ARG A 33 -17.42 6.06 -10.60
CA ARG A 33 -16.07 6.63 -10.69
C ARG A 33 -16.03 8.01 -10.03
N ALA A 34 -15.55 8.07 -8.79
CA ALA A 34 -15.23 9.32 -8.13
C ALA A 34 -13.89 9.85 -8.67
N ARG A 35 -13.85 11.14 -9.03
CA ARG A 35 -12.60 11.77 -9.47
C ARG A 35 -11.65 12.06 -8.31
N PHE A 36 -12.18 12.32 -7.12
CA PHE A 36 -11.39 12.66 -5.92
C PHE A 36 -12.19 12.39 -4.64
N GLY A 37 -11.51 11.92 -3.59
CA GLY A 37 -12.03 11.86 -2.23
C GLY A 37 -11.97 10.47 -1.59
N ALA A 38 -11.95 10.45 -0.25
CA ALA A 38 -12.00 9.23 0.55
C ALA A 38 -13.41 8.64 0.65
N ARG A 39 -14.42 9.23 -0.01
CA ARG A 39 -15.80 8.74 -0.04
C ARG A 39 -16.12 8.17 -1.41
N LEU A 40 -16.76 7.02 -1.42
CA LEU A 40 -17.18 6.29 -2.61
C LEU A 40 -18.71 6.37 -2.72
N GLN A 41 -19.20 6.79 -3.88
CA GLN A 41 -20.63 6.79 -4.19
C GLN A 41 -21.03 5.39 -4.66
N ARG A 42 -21.79 4.66 -3.85
CA ARG A 42 -22.26 3.32 -4.22
C ARG A 42 -23.39 3.39 -5.23
N VAL A 43 -23.41 2.49 -6.20
CA VAL A 43 -24.51 2.40 -7.17
C VAL A 43 -25.79 2.01 -6.42
N GLY A 44 -26.83 2.84 -6.52
CA GLY A 44 -28.14 2.59 -5.90
C GLY A 44 -28.17 2.64 -4.36
N ARG A 45 -27.13 3.15 -3.70
CA ARG A 45 -27.06 3.31 -2.23
C ARG A 45 -26.38 4.64 -1.87
N GLY A 46 -26.43 5.01 -0.60
CA GLY A 46 -25.67 6.15 -0.09
C GLY A 46 -24.15 5.92 -0.10
N ASP A 47 -23.41 7.01 0.04
CA ASP A 47 -21.94 7.01 0.08
C ASP A 47 -21.36 6.20 1.24
N ILE A 48 -20.15 5.69 1.04
CA ILE A 48 -19.35 5.03 2.09
C ILE A 48 -17.94 5.61 2.10
N ALA A 49 -17.40 5.83 3.29
CA ALA A 49 -16.01 6.24 3.44
C ALA A 49 -15.08 5.02 3.27
N LEU A 50 -13.99 5.17 2.52
CA LEU A 50 -13.05 4.12 2.16
C LEU A 50 -12.34 3.54 3.39
N ASP A 51 -12.11 4.36 4.41
CA ASP A 51 -11.52 3.98 5.69
C ASP A 51 -12.39 3.00 6.49
N LEU A 52 -13.72 3.04 6.31
CA LEU A 52 -14.67 2.09 6.89
C LEU A 52 -14.68 0.72 6.20
N LEU A 53 -14.05 0.60 5.03
CA LEU A 53 -13.95 -0.67 4.30
C LEU A 53 -12.72 -1.45 4.73
N SER A 54 -12.92 -2.72 5.07
CA SER A 54 -11.82 -3.66 5.36
C SER A 54 -10.95 -3.90 4.11
N PRO A 55 -9.70 -4.40 4.27
CA PRO A 55 -8.89 -4.82 3.12
C PRO A 55 -9.62 -5.79 2.18
N GLU A 56 -10.37 -6.74 2.72
CA GLU A 56 -11.14 -7.75 2.00
C GLU A 56 -12.37 -7.14 1.29
N GLU A 57 -12.92 -6.05 1.82
CA GLU A 57 -13.96 -5.28 1.14
C GLU A 57 -13.38 -4.44 0.00
N ARG A 58 -12.22 -3.80 0.23
CA ARG A 58 -11.57 -2.94 -0.77
C ARG A 58 -11.20 -3.69 -2.03
N ILE A 59 -10.81 -4.96 -1.91
CA ILE A 59 -10.49 -5.79 -3.09
C ILE A 59 -11.72 -6.12 -3.95
N ARG A 60 -12.93 -6.00 -3.40
CA ARG A 60 -14.20 -6.28 -4.08
C ARG A 60 -14.85 -5.04 -4.69
N ILE A 61 -14.22 -3.88 -4.58
CA ILE A 61 -14.76 -2.63 -5.15
C ILE A 61 -14.64 -2.69 -6.67
N ILE A 62 -15.78 -2.50 -7.34
CA ILE A 62 -15.89 -2.38 -8.78
C ILE A 62 -16.33 -0.98 -9.13
N VAL A 63 -15.54 -0.31 -9.97
CA VAL A 63 -15.91 0.97 -10.57
C VAL A 63 -16.88 0.71 -11.70
N CYS A 64 -18.02 1.37 -11.63
CA CYS A 64 -19.05 1.38 -12.65
C CYS A 64 -18.96 2.64 -13.53
N ASP A 65 -19.45 2.52 -14.75
CA ASP A 65 -19.64 3.65 -15.66
C ASP A 65 -20.83 4.54 -15.22
N GLY A 66 -21.14 5.56 -16.05
CA GLY A 66 -22.24 6.49 -15.79
C GLY A 66 -23.62 5.83 -15.74
N ASN A 67 -23.77 4.65 -16.35
CA ASN A 67 -25.02 3.89 -16.37
C ASN A 67 -25.10 2.87 -15.22
N GLY A 68 -24.09 2.82 -14.34
CA GLY A 68 -24.00 1.85 -13.26
C GLY A 68 -23.49 0.48 -13.71
N THR A 69 -23.02 0.33 -14.95
CA THR A 69 -22.50 -0.94 -15.46
C THR A 69 -21.09 -1.18 -14.93
N PRO A 70 -20.79 -2.39 -14.38
CA PRO A 70 -19.45 -2.77 -13.94
C PRO A 70 -18.40 -2.58 -15.04
N ALA A 71 -17.36 -1.77 -14.78
CA ALA A 71 -16.35 -1.44 -15.77
C ALA A 71 -14.97 -2.01 -15.42
N GLU A 72 -14.48 -1.81 -14.19
CA GLU A 72 -13.16 -2.27 -13.77
C GLU A 72 -13.06 -2.44 -12.25
N PRO A 73 -12.15 -3.29 -11.74
CA PRO A 73 -11.84 -3.29 -10.31
C PRO A 73 -11.17 -1.98 -9.90
N ALA A 74 -11.46 -1.48 -8.69
CA ALA A 74 -10.81 -0.27 -8.15
C ALA A 74 -9.38 -0.55 -7.66
N VAL A 75 -9.04 -1.82 -7.40
CA VAL A 75 -7.69 -2.21 -7.00
C VAL A 75 -6.69 -1.90 -8.11
N LEU A 76 -5.52 -1.42 -7.72
CA LEU A 76 -4.44 -1.13 -8.66
C LEU A 76 -3.91 -2.42 -9.31
N TRP A 77 -3.53 -3.40 -8.48
CA TRP A 77 -2.87 -4.62 -8.92
C TRP A 77 -3.88 -5.68 -9.33
N LEU A 78 -3.85 -6.01 -10.62
CA LEU A 78 -4.63 -7.08 -11.24
C LEU A 78 -3.70 -8.20 -11.69
N SER A 79 -4.19 -9.43 -11.55
CA SER A 79 -3.60 -10.62 -12.16
C SER A 79 -3.68 -10.53 -13.69
N GLU A 80 -2.97 -11.42 -14.39
CA GLU A 80 -2.97 -11.48 -15.86
C GLU A 80 -4.36 -11.76 -16.46
N ILE A 81 -5.30 -12.27 -15.66
CA ILE A 81 -6.70 -12.51 -16.05
C ILE A 81 -7.65 -11.38 -15.64
N GLY A 82 -7.14 -10.31 -15.02
CA GLY A 82 -7.91 -9.12 -14.66
C GLY A 82 -8.55 -9.14 -13.28
N LEU A 83 -8.34 -10.20 -12.49
CA LEU A 83 -8.85 -10.28 -11.11
C LEU A 83 -7.94 -9.56 -10.12
N PRO A 84 -8.48 -8.96 -9.05
CA PRO A 84 -7.70 -8.35 -7.97
C PRO A 84 -6.65 -9.32 -7.41
N VAL A 85 -5.41 -8.85 -7.27
CA VAL A 85 -4.35 -9.61 -6.61
C VAL A 85 -4.65 -9.68 -5.11
N GLN A 86 -4.73 -10.89 -4.57
CA GLN A 86 -4.99 -11.11 -3.15
C GLN A 86 -3.78 -10.72 -2.29
N PRO A 87 -3.97 -10.22 -1.06
CA PRO A 87 -2.86 -9.78 -0.20
C PRO A 87 -1.77 -10.84 0.01
N ASN A 88 -2.15 -12.09 0.22
CA ASN A 88 -1.23 -13.24 0.38
C ASN A 88 -0.39 -13.54 -0.86
N THR A 89 -0.79 -13.06 -2.05
CA THR A 89 -0.06 -13.29 -3.30
C THR A 89 1.31 -12.62 -3.26
N TRP A 90 1.44 -11.49 -2.54
CA TRP A 90 2.72 -10.81 -2.38
C TRP A 90 3.75 -11.66 -1.66
N GLU A 91 3.36 -12.39 -0.61
CA GLU A 91 4.28 -13.30 0.09
C GLU A 91 4.80 -14.39 -0.86
N VAL A 92 3.91 -14.95 -1.68
CA VAL A 92 4.28 -15.97 -2.68
C VAL A 92 5.21 -15.39 -3.75
N ILE A 93 4.94 -14.17 -4.25
CA ILE A 93 5.80 -13.49 -5.23
C ILE A 93 7.21 -13.30 -4.66
N PHE A 94 7.32 -12.84 -3.42
CA PHE A 94 8.59 -12.63 -2.74
C PHE A 94 9.34 -13.94 -2.47
N ALA A 95 8.64 -14.99 -2.05
CA ALA A 95 9.22 -16.32 -1.88
C ALA A 95 9.76 -16.88 -3.20
N ARG A 96 9.01 -16.74 -4.30
CA ARG A 96 9.45 -17.13 -5.66
C ARG A 96 10.66 -16.35 -6.12
N ALA A 97 10.67 -15.03 -5.92
CA ALA A 97 11.80 -14.17 -6.27
C ALA A 97 13.06 -14.57 -5.46
N SER A 98 12.92 -14.77 -4.16
CA SER A 98 14.01 -15.25 -3.27
C SER A 98 14.54 -16.62 -3.72
N SER A 99 13.65 -17.54 -4.12
CA SER A 99 14.05 -18.86 -4.64
C SER A 99 14.84 -18.75 -5.95
N ARG A 100 14.42 -17.85 -6.84
CA ARG A 100 15.16 -17.55 -8.08
C ARG A 100 16.53 -16.94 -7.80
N CYS A 101 16.65 -16.05 -6.82
CA CYS A 101 17.96 -15.54 -6.39
C CYS A 101 18.88 -16.67 -5.92
N ARG A 102 18.36 -17.62 -5.13
CA ARG A 102 19.11 -18.79 -4.68
C ARG A 102 19.60 -19.68 -5.81
N SER A 103 18.82 -19.86 -6.88
CA SER A 103 19.28 -20.63 -8.05
C SER A 103 20.45 -19.96 -8.80
N PHE A 104 20.69 -18.67 -8.57
CA PHE A 104 21.85 -17.94 -9.07
C PHE A 104 22.96 -17.75 -8.02
N GLY A 105 22.89 -18.46 -6.88
CA GLY A 105 23.89 -18.39 -5.81
C GLY A 105 23.71 -17.23 -4.82
N TYR A 106 22.62 -16.46 -4.92
CA TYR A 106 22.32 -15.39 -3.98
C TYR A 106 21.38 -15.86 -2.87
N TYR A 107 21.89 -16.00 -1.65
CA TYR A 107 21.13 -16.43 -0.48
C TYR A 107 20.35 -15.28 0.18
N VAL A 108 19.43 -14.69 -0.58
CA VAL A 108 18.50 -13.68 -0.07
C VAL A 108 17.15 -14.33 0.21
N SER A 109 16.65 -14.15 1.44
CA SER A 109 15.28 -14.49 1.83
C SER A 109 14.62 -13.22 2.34
N ILE A 110 13.69 -12.68 1.56
CA ILE A 110 13.02 -11.43 1.91
C ILE A 110 11.51 -11.53 1.71
N SER A 111 10.75 -10.99 2.66
CA SER A 111 9.29 -10.88 2.64
C SER A 111 8.85 -9.41 2.62
N PRO A 112 7.58 -9.13 2.23
CA PRO A 112 7.03 -7.77 2.31
C PRO A 112 7.14 -7.16 3.72
N HIS A 113 6.96 -7.98 4.76
CA HIS A 113 7.07 -7.53 6.15
C HIS A 113 8.51 -7.13 6.52
N GLN A 114 9.50 -7.90 6.07
CA GLN A 114 10.91 -7.58 6.29
C GLN A 114 11.30 -6.29 5.57
N LEU A 115 10.84 -6.06 4.33
CA LEU A 115 11.06 -4.77 3.65
C LEU A 115 10.45 -3.59 4.39
N ARG A 116 9.24 -3.74 4.94
CA ARG A 116 8.60 -2.70 5.75
C ARG A 116 9.41 -2.39 7.01
N HIS A 117 10.01 -3.40 7.62
CA HIS A 117 10.86 -3.24 8.80
C HIS A 117 12.18 -2.56 8.45
N ILE A 118 12.82 -2.99 7.36
CA ILE A 118 14.04 -2.36 6.81
C ILE A 118 13.76 -0.88 6.51
N PHE A 119 12.64 -0.56 5.87
CA PHE A 119 12.22 0.82 5.63
C PHE A 119 12.12 1.61 6.94
N ALA A 120 11.47 1.06 7.97
CA ALA A 120 11.30 1.73 9.25
C ALA A 120 12.65 2.05 9.93
N LEU A 121 13.58 1.08 9.94
CA LEU A 121 14.91 1.26 10.50
C LEU A 121 15.73 2.29 9.73
N HIS A 122 15.75 2.21 8.39
CA HIS A 122 16.49 3.17 7.57
C HIS A 122 15.89 4.57 7.69
N MET A 123 14.57 4.70 7.69
CA MET A 123 13.89 5.98 7.87
C MET A 123 14.21 6.58 9.24
N LEU A 124 14.15 5.79 10.31
CA LEU A 124 14.50 6.26 11.64
C LEU A 124 15.96 6.74 11.71
N ALA A 125 16.90 5.95 11.16
CA ALA A 125 18.31 6.31 11.10
C ALA A 125 18.54 7.61 10.32
N MET A 126 17.91 7.76 9.15
CA MET A 126 17.99 9.00 8.35
C MET A 126 17.44 10.21 9.10
N LEU A 127 16.29 10.06 9.77
CA LEU A 127 15.69 11.14 10.57
C LEU A 127 16.59 11.53 11.74
N ILE A 128 17.17 10.57 12.48
CA ILE A 128 18.11 10.84 13.57
C ILE A 128 19.37 11.55 13.03
N GLN A 129 19.96 11.05 11.94
CA GLN A 129 21.15 11.66 11.33
C GLN A 129 20.89 13.09 10.86
N HIS A 130 19.72 13.35 10.28
CA HIS A 130 19.31 14.69 9.87
C HIS A 130 19.24 15.63 11.07
N ARG A 131 18.62 15.19 12.18
CA ARG A 131 18.55 15.98 13.43
C ARG A 131 19.92 16.29 14.03
N LEU A 132 20.82 15.30 14.07
CA LEU A 132 22.17 15.50 14.61
C LEU A 132 22.96 16.52 13.77
N ARG A 133 22.80 16.51 12.44
CA ARG A 133 23.41 17.52 11.56
C ARG A 133 22.83 18.90 11.81
N ASP A 134 21.51 19.02 11.93
CA ASP A 134 20.86 20.31 12.16
C ASP A 134 21.22 20.93 13.52
N ALA A 135 21.37 20.10 14.56
CA ALA A 135 21.80 20.55 15.89
C ALA A 135 23.28 20.99 15.94
N ALA A 136 24.11 20.53 15.00
CA ALA A 136 25.51 20.92 14.91
C ALA A 136 25.73 22.25 14.15
N LEU A 137 24.69 22.82 13.54
CA LEU A 137 24.73 24.13 12.87
C LEU A 137 24.54 25.26 13.89
N PRO A 138 25.21 26.43 13.73
CA PRO A 138 25.03 27.56 14.66
C PRO A 138 23.56 27.98 14.74
N ALA A 139 23.04 28.10 15.97
CA ALA A 139 21.63 28.39 16.23
C ALA A 139 21.23 29.77 15.70
N GLY A 140 20.58 29.80 14.55
CA GLY A 140 19.87 30.96 14.02
C GLY A 140 18.44 30.58 13.70
N SER A 141 17.47 31.15 14.41
CA SER A 141 16.02 31.18 14.09
C SER A 141 15.29 29.84 13.80
N MET A 142 15.96 28.69 13.90
CA MET A 142 15.48 27.38 13.40
C MET A 142 14.80 26.51 14.49
N GLU A 143 14.89 26.91 15.77
CA GLU A 143 14.45 26.11 16.91
C GLU A 143 12.94 25.80 16.88
N GLY A 144 12.11 26.75 16.46
CA GLY A 144 10.66 26.55 16.33
C GLY A 144 10.26 25.55 15.23
N TYR A 145 10.98 25.54 14.10
CA TYR A 145 10.75 24.57 13.01
C TYR A 145 11.20 23.16 13.39
N GLN A 146 12.30 23.04 14.15
CA GLN A 146 12.80 21.74 14.62
C GLN A 146 11.81 21.03 15.54
N GLN A 147 11.11 21.78 16.39
CA GLN A 147 10.06 21.28 17.28
C GLN A 147 8.79 20.85 16.50
N ILE A 148 8.46 21.55 15.41
CA ILE A 148 7.33 21.23 14.52
C ILE A 148 7.58 19.96 13.69
N LEU A 149 8.83 19.69 13.30
CA LEU A 149 9.21 18.50 12.52
C LEU A 149 9.12 17.17 13.33
N GLY A 150 8.79 17.23 14.62
CA GLY A 150 8.40 16.07 15.44
C GLY A 150 9.54 15.11 15.85
N ASP A 151 9.26 14.30 16.86
CA ASP A 151 10.07 13.15 17.28
C ASP A 151 10.23 12.18 16.08
N PRO A 152 11.47 11.80 15.67
CA PRO A 152 11.71 10.83 14.60
C PRO A 152 10.88 9.55 14.73
N LEU A 153 10.67 9.08 15.96
CA LEU A 153 9.87 7.88 16.21
C LEU A 153 8.38 8.12 15.92
N GLN A 154 7.84 9.29 16.25
CA GLN A 154 6.47 9.68 15.88
C GLN A 154 6.31 9.82 14.37
N GLN A 155 7.34 10.32 13.67
CA GLN A 155 7.29 10.40 12.21
C GLN A 155 7.28 9.01 11.57
N VAL A 156 8.12 8.09 12.05
CA VAL A 156 8.08 6.68 11.60
C VAL A 156 6.74 6.03 11.94
N GLN A 157 6.18 6.27 13.14
CA GLN A 157 4.85 5.79 13.50
C GLN A 157 3.79 6.22 12.48
N ARG A 158 3.78 7.51 12.09
CA ARG A 158 2.85 8.05 11.09
C ARG A 158 3.06 7.42 9.70
N LEU A 159 4.32 7.28 9.26
CA LEU A 159 4.65 6.65 7.97
C LEU A 159 4.25 5.17 7.92
N LEU A 160 4.35 4.47 9.04
CA LEU A 160 3.88 3.10 9.17
C LEU A 160 2.35 3.04 9.36
N GLY A 161 1.71 4.10 9.84
CA GLY A 161 0.29 4.08 10.19
C GLY A 161 0.01 3.24 11.45
N HIS A 162 0.94 3.21 12.40
CA HIS A 162 0.74 2.53 13.68
C HIS A 162 -0.16 3.36 14.61
N ALA A 163 -1.08 2.67 15.30
CA ALA A 163 -2.01 3.30 16.23
C ALA A 163 -1.34 3.93 17.47
N SER A 164 -0.14 3.49 17.83
CA SER A 164 0.60 4.01 18.98
C SER A 164 2.12 3.93 18.81
N LEU A 165 2.84 4.71 19.61
CA LEU A 165 4.30 4.63 19.73
C LEU A 165 4.76 3.27 20.27
N THR A 166 4.03 2.69 21.22
CA THR A 166 4.33 1.36 21.77
C THR A 166 4.38 0.29 20.68
N THR A 167 3.41 0.30 19.76
CA THR A 167 3.40 -0.62 18.60
C THR A 167 4.64 -0.43 17.74
N THR A 168 5.06 0.81 17.53
CA THR A 168 6.27 1.13 16.76
C THR A 168 7.53 0.64 17.46
N TYR A 169 7.63 0.82 18.79
CA TYR A 169 8.76 0.33 19.57
C TYR A 169 8.89 -1.19 19.49
N VAL A 170 7.81 -1.93 19.73
CA VAL A 170 7.79 -3.41 19.63
C VAL A 170 8.13 -3.87 18.21
N TYR A 171 7.63 -3.16 17.19
CA TYR A 171 7.90 -3.46 15.79
C TYR A 171 9.37 -3.32 15.41
N LEU A 172 10.05 -2.30 15.95
CA LEU A 172 11.48 -2.06 15.72
C LEU A 172 12.38 -2.98 16.57
N ALA A 173 11.93 -3.36 17.77
CA ALA A 173 12.68 -4.21 18.68
C ALA A 173 12.69 -5.69 18.28
N ARG A 174 11.70 -6.16 17.50
CA ARG A 174 11.69 -7.54 16.99
C ARG A 174 12.71 -7.67 15.86
N PRO A 175 13.64 -8.62 15.93
CA PRO A 175 14.43 -9.01 14.76
C PRO A 175 13.47 -9.43 13.66
N SER A 176 13.67 -8.93 12.44
CA SER A 176 12.97 -9.45 11.26
C SER A 176 13.22 -10.95 11.22
N ALA A 177 12.18 -11.77 11.43
CA ALA A 177 12.31 -13.23 11.54
C ALA A 177 13.22 -13.78 10.42
N ARG A 178 14.20 -14.59 10.82
CA ARG A 178 15.15 -15.27 9.92
C ARG A 178 14.46 -16.37 9.12
#